data_AF-Q0FP71-F1
#
_entry.id   AF-Q0FP71-F1
#
_cell.length_a   1.000
_cell.length_b   1.000
_cell.length_c   1.000
_cell.angle_alpha   90.00
_cell.angle_beta   90.00
_cell.angle_gamma   90.00
#
_symmetry.space_group_name_H-M   'P 1'
#
loop_
_entity.id
_entity.type
_entity.pdbx_description
1 polymer ?
#
loop_
_entity_poly.entity_id
_entity_poly.type
_entity_poly.pdbx_seq_one_letter_code
_entity_poly.pdbx_strand_id
1 'polypeptide(L)'
;MNRPFALAFAVAMISLTPAAQAANTAFGPSQKTLRANNANPHPGASYQGQVYVTPGGCSYSRAQVPGYKPTWHLIRNGAAAGLTNAHRRCPTMLGDYERL
;
A
#
# COMPACT_ATOMS: atom_id res chain seq x y z
N MET A 1 16.88 54.50 57.36
CA MET A 1 17.83 53.38 57.50
C MET A 1 17.40 52.30 56.52
N ASN A 2 18.06 52.23 55.35
CA ASN A 2 17.66 51.32 54.26
C ASN A 2 18.87 50.53 53.73
N ARG A 3 18.53 49.30 53.31
CA ARG A 3 19.24 48.31 52.47
C ARG A 3 20.28 47.45 53.19
N PRO A 4 20.65 46.25 52.68
CA PRO A 4 20.27 45.60 51.42
C PRO A 4 19.97 44.08 51.54
N PHE A 5 19.46 43.43 50.50
CA PHE A 5 20.07 42.20 49.98
C PHE A 5 19.53 41.90 48.57
N ALA A 6 20.46 41.78 47.63
CA ALA A 6 20.22 41.43 46.23
C ALA A 6 20.32 39.91 46.08
N LEU A 7 19.47 39.32 45.25
CA LEU A 7 19.66 37.99 44.69
C LEU A 7 19.27 38.03 43.21
N ALA A 8 20.29 38.04 42.35
CA ALA A 8 20.15 37.81 40.92
C ALA A 8 20.23 36.30 40.66
N PHE A 9 19.14 35.70 40.18
CA PHE A 9 19.13 34.32 39.70
C PHE A 9 19.45 34.31 38.21
N ALA A 10 20.63 33.80 37.85
CA ALA A 10 21.01 33.53 36.47
C ALA A 10 20.43 32.18 36.05
N VAL A 11 19.46 32.20 35.12
CA VAL A 11 18.90 30.98 34.52
C VAL A 11 19.78 30.59 33.34
N ALA A 12 20.50 29.48 33.48
CA ALA A 12 21.24 28.85 32.39
C ALA A 12 20.24 28.15 31.44
N MET A 13 20.07 28.70 30.24
CA MET A 13 19.24 28.11 29.18
C MET A 13 19.99 26.94 28.53
N ILE A 14 19.53 25.73 28.81
CA ILE A 14 19.98 24.48 28.20
C ILE A 14 19.62 24.52 26.71
N SER A 15 20.62 24.46 25.85
CA SER A 15 20.46 24.39 24.39
C SER A 15 19.91 23.01 23.99
N LEU A 16 18.62 22.95 23.65
CA LEU A 16 18.02 21.79 22.98
C LEU A 16 18.62 21.68 21.56
N THR A 17 19.47 20.68 21.35
CA THR A 17 19.83 20.22 20.01
C THR A 17 18.69 19.33 19.48
N PRO A 18 18.07 19.62 18.32
CA PRO A 18 17.15 18.68 17.71
C PRO A 18 17.96 17.50 17.17
N ALA A 19 17.70 16.30 17.69
CA ALA A 19 18.18 15.06 17.09
C ALA A 19 17.64 14.99 15.65
N ALA A 20 18.54 15.04 14.66
CA ALA A 20 18.19 14.81 13.28
C ALA A 20 17.62 13.39 13.17
N GLN A 21 16.32 13.29 12.89
CA GLN A 21 15.66 12.03 12.63
C GLN A 21 16.23 11.48 11.33
N ALA A 22 17.14 10.50 11.43
CA ALA A 22 17.56 9.72 10.28
C ALA A 22 16.32 8.97 9.77
N ALA A 23 15.73 9.46 8.67
CA ALA A 23 14.68 8.74 7.98
C ALA A 23 15.27 7.41 7.50
N ASN A 24 14.84 6.31 8.11
CA ASN A 24 15.25 4.97 7.74
C ASN A 24 14.84 4.70 6.28
N THR A 25 15.80 4.81 5.37
CA THR A 25 15.69 4.39 3.96
C THR A 25 15.68 2.86 3.80
N ALA A 26 15.35 2.13 4.87
CA ALA A 26 15.42 0.67 4.94
C ALA A 26 14.35 -0.05 4.10
N PHE A 27 13.34 0.67 3.60
CA PHE A 27 12.32 0.13 2.72
C PHE A 27 12.44 0.79 1.35
N GLY A 28 12.77 -0.01 0.33
CA GLY A 28 12.86 0.43 -1.07
C GLY A 28 11.55 1.05 -1.59
N PRO A 29 11.49 1.53 -2.85
CA PRO A 29 10.42 2.39 -3.35
C PRO A 29 9.06 1.66 -3.43
N SER A 30 8.33 1.68 -2.31
CA SER A 30 6.97 1.12 -2.14
C SER A 30 5.92 1.82 -3.02
N GLN A 31 6.28 2.96 -3.62
CA GLN A 31 5.38 3.74 -4.46
C GLN A 31 5.04 3.06 -5.80
N LYS A 32 5.93 2.22 -6.35
CA LYS A 32 5.71 1.59 -7.67
C LYS A 32 4.69 0.45 -7.61
N THR A 33 4.71 -0.33 -6.53
CA THR A 33 3.76 -1.42 -6.27
C THR A 33 2.37 -0.88 -5.95
N LEU A 34 2.27 0.18 -5.13
CA LEU A 34 1.00 0.85 -4.84
C LEU A 34 0.33 1.42 -6.10
N ARG A 35 1.09 2.06 -6.99
CA ARG A 35 0.57 2.57 -8.26
C ARG A 35 0.11 1.46 -9.20
N ALA A 36 0.82 0.33 -9.25
CA ALA A 36 0.43 -0.83 -10.04
C ALA A 36 -0.88 -1.45 -9.52
N ASN A 37 -1.09 -1.47 -8.21
CA ASN A 37 -2.35 -1.92 -7.61
C ASN A 37 -3.51 -0.95 -7.89
N ASN A 38 -3.28 0.36 -7.91
CA ASN A 38 -4.34 1.32 -8.22
C ASN A 38 -4.87 1.20 -9.65
N ALA A 39 -4.00 0.87 -10.62
CA ALA A 39 -4.43 0.56 -11.99
C ALA A 39 -5.19 -0.77 -12.08
N ASN A 40 -5.06 -1.64 -11.07
CA ASN A 40 -5.60 -2.98 -11.04
C ASN A 40 -6.46 -3.21 -9.77
N PRO A 41 -7.57 -2.48 -9.60
CA PRO A 41 -8.40 -2.59 -8.42
C PRO A 41 -9.13 -3.94 -8.39
N HIS A 42 -9.31 -4.50 -7.19
CA HIS A 42 -10.18 -5.65 -6.97
C HIS A 42 -11.63 -5.34 -7.42
N PRO A 43 -12.33 -6.26 -8.10
CA PRO A 43 -13.66 -6.00 -8.69
C PRO A 43 -14.80 -5.79 -7.67
N GLY A 44 -14.53 -6.03 -6.38
CA GLY A 44 -15.50 -5.90 -5.29
C GLY A 44 -16.29 -7.18 -5.04
N ALA A 45 -16.97 -7.25 -3.89
CA ALA A 45 -17.69 -8.45 -3.45
C ALA A 45 -18.97 -8.75 -4.27
N SER A 46 -19.53 -7.74 -4.93
CA SER A 46 -20.74 -7.87 -5.74
C SER A 46 -20.46 -8.38 -7.17
N TYR A 47 -19.20 -8.43 -7.60
CA TYR A 47 -18.86 -8.87 -8.94
C TYR A 47 -18.97 -10.39 -9.07
N GLN A 48 -19.87 -10.86 -9.93
CA GLN A 48 -20.17 -12.28 -10.07
C GLN A 48 -19.53 -12.96 -11.30
N GLY A 49 -18.84 -12.21 -12.17
CA GLY A 49 -18.24 -12.75 -13.38
C GLY A 49 -17.13 -13.78 -13.11
N GLN A 50 -16.89 -14.68 -14.06
CA GLN A 50 -15.78 -15.64 -13.98
C GLN A 50 -14.43 -15.02 -14.37
N VAL A 51 -14.46 -13.96 -15.19
CA VAL A 51 -13.29 -13.23 -15.68
C VAL A 51 -13.49 -11.76 -15.39
N TYR A 52 -12.43 -11.07 -14.96
CA TYR A 52 -12.42 -9.64 -14.74
C TYR A 52 -11.21 -9.00 -15.41
N VAL A 53 -11.44 -7.90 -16.14
CA VAL A 53 -10.39 -7.12 -16.80
C VAL A 53 -10.29 -5.78 -16.10
N THR A 54 -9.13 -5.48 -15.55
CA THR A 54 -8.89 -4.22 -14.85
C THR A 54 -8.76 -3.04 -15.83
N PRO A 55 -8.97 -1.80 -15.39
CA PRO A 55 -8.64 -0.60 -16.18
C PRO A 55 -7.18 -0.55 -16.63
N GLY A 56 -6.27 -1.15 -15.86
CA GLY A 56 -4.86 -1.32 -16.19
C GLY A 56 -4.58 -2.34 -17.29
N GLY A 57 -5.60 -3.02 -17.82
CA GLY A 57 -5.48 -3.95 -18.95
C GLY A 57 -5.00 -5.34 -18.56
N CYS A 58 -5.17 -5.76 -17.31
CA CYS A 58 -4.80 -7.10 -16.84
C CYS A 58 -6.07 -7.96 -16.69
N SER A 59 -6.03 -9.19 -17.21
CA SER A 59 -7.15 -10.14 -17.14
C SER A 59 -6.96 -11.15 -16.01
N TYR A 60 -8.01 -11.39 -15.23
CA TYR A 60 -7.99 -12.30 -14.08
C TYR A 60 -9.13 -13.30 -14.13
N SER A 61 -8.91 -14.48 -13.59
CA SER A 61 -9.91 -15.53 -13.40
C SER A 61 -10.32 -15.62 -11.93
N ARG A 62 -11.61 -15.82 -11.68
CA ARG A 62 -12.17 -15.99 -10.35
C ARG A 62 -11.91 -17.41 -9.83
N ALA A 63 -11.40 -17.50 -8.60
CA ALA A 63 -11.37 -18.73 -7.83
C ALA A 63 -12.13 -18.52 -6.53
N GLN A 64 -13.02 -19.46 -6.17
CA GLN A 64 -13.76 -19.40 -4.92
C GLN A 64 -14.01 -20.81 -4.41
N VAL A 65 -13.77 -21.00 -3.12
CA VAL A 65 -14.15 -22.20 -2.38
C VAL A 65 -15.18 -21.80 -1.31
N PRO A 66 -16.16 -22.66 -0.96
CA PRO A 66 -17.09 -22.36 0.11
C PRO A 66 -16.36 -21.99 1.42
N GLY A 67 -16.82 -20.93 2.09
CA GLY A 67 -16.22 -20.43 3.35
C GLY A 67 -15.11 -19.39 3.19
N TYR A 68 -14.70 -19.06 1.97
CA TYR A 68 -13.64 -18.07 1.69
C TYR A 68 -14.12 -17.00 0.72
N LYS A 69 -13.53 -15.79 0.83
CA LYS A 69 -13.76 -14.73 -0.15
C LYS A 69 -13.20 -15.16 -1.52
N PRO A 70 -13.77 -14.68 -2.64
CA PRO A 70 -13.22 -14.94 -3.95
C PRO A 70 -11.82 -14.34 -4.10
N THR A 71 -10.91 -15.10 -4.70
CA THR A 71 -9.59 -14.62 -5.12
C THR A 71 -9.53 -14.51 -6.64
N TRP A 72 -8.69 -13.61 -7.15
CA TRP A 72 -8.57 -13.35 -8.58
C TRP A 72 -7.15 -13.61 -9.05
N HIS A 73 -6.97 -14.53 -9.99
CA HIS A 73 -5.67 -14.99 -10.45
C HIS A 73 -5.36 -14.54 -11.87
N LEU A 74 -4.17 -13.96 -12.05
CA LEU A 74 -3.72 -13.39 -13.33
C LEU A 74 -3.69 -14.43 -14.45
N ILE A 75 -4.31 -14.09 -15.58
CA ILE A 75 -4.23 -14.84 -16.83
C ILE A 75 -3.04 -14.32 -17.63
N ARG A 76 -1.99 -15.12 -17.80
CA ARG A 76 -0.75 -14.66 -18.46
C ARG A 76 -0.92 -14.40 -19.95
N ASN A 77 -1.56 -15.32 -20.67
CA ASN A 77 -1.65 -15.32 -22.13
C ASN A 77 -3.12 -15.17 -22.59
N GLY A 78 -3.80 -14.14 -22.09
CA GLY A 78 -5.23 -13.95 -22.33
C GLY A 78 -5.62 -13.76 -23.80
N ALA A 79 -4.71 -13.26 -24.65
CA ALA A 79 -5.02 -12.98 -26.06
C ALA A 79 -5.48 -14.22 -26.85
N ALA A 80 -4.97 -15.41 -26.49
CA ALA A 80 -5.40 -16.66 -27.11
C ALA A 80 -6.88 -17.00 -26.85
N ALA A 81 -7.49 -16.39 -25.83
CA ALA A 81 -8.90 -16.53 -25.45
C ALA A 81 -9.70 -15.23 -25.64
N GLY A 82 -9.20 -14.26 -26.43
CA GLY A 82 -9.86 -12.97 -26.66
C GLY A 82 -9.77 -11.98 -25.49
N LEU A 83 -8.87 -12.21 -24.53
CA LEU A 83 -8.60 -11.34 -23.39
C LEU A 83 -7.29 -10.57 -23.55
N THR A 84 -6.87 -9.83 -22.53
CA THR A 84 -5.59 -9.10 -22.55
C THR A 84 -4.43 -9.98 -22.08
N ASN A 85 -3.24 -9.80 -22.67
CA ASN A 85 -2.02 -10.45 -22.18
C ASN A 85 -1.48 -9.74 -20.94
N ALA A 86 -0.93 -10.51 -20.01
CA ALA A 86 -0.27 -9.96 -18.84
C ALA A 86 1.03 -9.23 -19.21
N HIS A 87 1.37 -8.23 -18.40
CA HIS A 87 2.64 -7.49 -18.49
C HIS A 87 3.23 -7.25 -17.10
N ARG A 88 4.44 -6.68 -17.05
CA ARG A 88 5.24 -6.51 -15.81
C ARG A 88 4.56 -5.72 -14.68
N ARG A 89 3.46 -5.01 -14.97
CA ARG A 89 2.72 -4.22 -13.96
C ARG A 89 1.43 -4.90 -13.51
N CYS A 90 1.11 -6.08 -14.02
CA CYS A 90 -0.02 -6.86 -13.53
C CYS A 90 0.37 -7.56 -12.22
N PRO A 91 -0.34 -7.29 -11.11
CA PRO A 91 -0.27 -8.13 -9.93
C PRO A 91 -0.60 -9.59 -10.27
N THR A 92 -0.01 -10.53 -9.53
CA THR A 92 -0.30 -11.97 -9.76
C THR A 92 -1.67 -12.37 -9.24
N MET A 93 -2.12 -11.71 -8.16
CA MET A 93 -3.40 -11.95 -7.53
C MET A 93 -4.05 -10.61 -7.16
N LEU A 94 -5.38 -10.53 -7.26
CA LEU A 94 -6.17 -9.47 -6.63
C LEU A 94 -7.05 -10.08 -5.53
N GLY A 95 -7.05 -9.44 -4.37
CA GLY A 95 -7.78 -9.91 -3.19
C GLY A 95 -6.90 -10.70 -2.22
N ASP A 96 -7.45 -10.93 -1.04
CA ASP A 96 -6.79 -11.57 0.09
C ASP A 96 -7.50 -12.89 0.42
N TYR A 97 -6.78 -13.85 0.99
CA TYR A 97 -7.30 -15.16 1.40
C TYR A 97 -8.09 -15.09 2.73
N GLU A 98 -8.91 -14.05 2.88
CA GLU A 98 -9.75 -13.85 4.05
C GLU A 98 -10.94 -14.83 4.03
N ARG A 99 -11.28 -15.32 5.23
CA ARG A 99 -12.54 -16.08 5.43
C ARG A 99 -13.75 -15.13 5.33
N LEU A 100 -14.89 -15.72 4.97
CA LEU A 100 -16.17 -15.02 4.85
C LEU A 100 -16.67 -14.51 6.20
#